data_AF-A0A9X0CY55-F1
#
_entry.id   AF-A0A9X0CY55-F1
#
_cell.length_a   1.000
_cell.length_b   1.000
_cell.length_c   1.000
_cell.angle_alpha   90.00
_cell.angle_beta   90.00
_cell.angle_gamma   90.00
#
_symmetry.space_group_name_H-M   'P 1'
#
loop_
_entity.id
_entity.type
_entity.pdbx_description
1 polymer ?
#
loop_
_entity_poly.entity_id
_entity_poly.type
_entity_poly.pdbx_seq_one_letter_code
_entity_poly.pdbx_strand_id
1 'polypeptide(L)'
;MFALKSFCFYLSLIFVVVPQVVSSTQINKTSSDGKIFITGDHNEVVVSTSRETKIALAEIKSELQSMSQRLTTLENKVAAGYALLFPRKGTSDYVITRGMRSLTAVTVCFWMKTADTGNEGVPLSYAVSGSSSSYGNELALFDYRNFKLWVGDKDRYSDSNKANLAV
;
A
#
# COMPACT_ATOMS: atom_id res chain seq x y z
N MET A 1 105.25 -26.94 -53.73
CA MET A 1 104.47 -27.86 -54.58
C MET A 1 103.40 -28.52 -53.73
N PHE A 2 102.22 -27.88 -53.64
CA PHE A 2 100.99 -28.47 -53.12
C PHE A 2 99.82 -27.77 -53.81
N ALA A 3 99.07 -28.51 -54.61
CA ALA A 3 97.78 -28.10 -55.13
C ALA A 3 96.73 -28.86 -54.31
N LEU A 4 95.79 -28.15 -53.68
CA LEU A 4 94.60 -28.79 -53.11
C LEU A 4 93.35 -27.99 -53.49
N LYS A 5 92.36 -28.78 -53.91
CA LYS A 5 91.18 -28.40 -54.67
C LYS A 5 90.15 -27.67 -53.81
N SER A 6 89.47 -26.73 -54.45
CA SER A 6 88.28 -26.03 -53.94
C SER A 6 87.16 -27.01 -53.60
N PHE A 7 86.60 -26.89 -52.40
CA PHE A 7 85.35 -27.52 -51.96
C PHE A 7 84.44 -26.42 -51.40
N CYS A 8 83.36 -26.10 -52.12
CA CYS A 8 82.31 -25.21 -51.66
C CYS A 8 81.38 -25.96 -50.68
N PHE A 9 81.27 -25.47 -49.46
CA PHE A 9 80.22 -25.89 -48.51
C PHE A 9 79.24 -24.72 -48.29
N TYR A 10 77.98 -24.99 -48.63
CA TYR A 10 76.82 -24.13 -48.40
C TYR A 10 76.56 -23.95 -46.90
N LEU A 11 76.37 -22.71 -46.44
CA LEU A 11 75.83 -22.40 -45.12
C LEU A 11 74.46 -21.72 -45.30
N SER A 12 73.37 -22.47 -45.12
CA SER A 12 72.01 -21.92 -45.08
C SER A 12 71.86 -20.99 -43.88
N LEU A 13 71.47 -19.73 -44.12
CA LEU A 13 70.96 -18.83 -43.09
C LEU A 13 69.65 -19.39 -42.52
N ILE A 14 69.65 -19.77 -41.24
CA ILE A 14 68.41 -20.05 -40.50
C ILE A 14 67.98 -18.75 -39.82
N PHE A 15 66.88 -18.16 -40.29
CA PHE A 15 66.22 -17.06 -39.57
C PHE A 15 65.41 -17.64 -38.41
N VAL A 16 65.88 -17.41 -37.18
CA VAL A 16 65.07 -17.63 -35.97
C VAL A 16 64.14 -16.43 -35.82
N VAL A 17 62.86 -16.60 -36.14
CA VAL A 17 61.83 -15.62 -35.79
C VAL A 17 61.56 -15.77 -34.29
N VAL A 18 62.06 -14.83 -33.50
CA VAL A 18 61.64 -14.65 -32.11
C VAL A 18 60.31 -13.88 -32.14
N PRO A 19 59.20 -14.42 -31.60
CA PRO A 19 57.99 -13.64 -31.46
C PRO A 19 58.26 -12.51 -30.47
N GLN A 20 58.20 -11.27 -30.95
CA GLN A 20 58.23 -10.11 -30.07
C GLN A 20 56.97 -10.12 -29.21
N VAL A 21 57.16 -10.17 -27.89
CA VAL A 21 56.11 -9.88 -26.92
C VAL A 21 55.67 -8.44 -27.15
N VAL A 22 54.45 -8.26 -27.62
CA VAL A 22 53.82 -6.95 -27.75
C VAL A 22 53.72 -6.36 -26.34
N SER A 23 54.34 -5.19 -26.20
CA SER A 23 54.39 -4.35 -25.00
C SER A 23 53.04 -4.29 -24.30
N SER A 24 53.05 -4.50 -22.98
CA SER A 24 51.91 -4.20 -22.12
C SER A 24 51.46 -2.75 -22.31
N THR A 25 50.15 -2.55 -22.39
CA THR A 25 49.53 -1.23 -22.34
C THR A 25 49.87 -0.58 -21.00
N GLN A 26 50.54 0.57 -21.03
CA GLN A 26 50.87 1.33 -19.83
C GLN A 26 49.59 1.81 -19.15
N ILE A 27 49.34 1.33 -17.92
CA ILE A 27 48.05 1.48 -17.21
C ILE A 27 47.84 2.84 -16.53
N ASN A 28 48.83 3.75 -16.54
CA ASN A 28 48.72 5.03 -15.84
C ASN A 28 49.23 6.18 -16.70
N LYS A 29 48.31 7.04 -17.17
CA LYS A 29 48.60 8.41 -17.54
C LYS A 29 47.83 9.34 -16.60
N THR A 30 48.55 9.98 -15.68
CA THR A 30 48.06 11.14 -14.95
C THR A 30 48.03 12.32 -15.92
N SER A 31 46.84 12.82 -16.22
CA SER A 31 46.67 14.09 -16.93
C SER A 31 47.08 15.24 -16.00
N SER A 32 47.52 16.38 -16.56
CA SER A 32 48.05 17.53 -15.81
C SER A 32 47.01 18.21 -14.90
N ASP A 33 45.75 17.77 -14.96
CA ASP A 33 44.65 18.12 -14.06
C ASP A 33 44.54 17.21 -12.82
N GLY A 34 45.44 16.24 -12.65
CA GLY A 34 45.45 15.30 -11.52
C GLY A 34 44.42 14.17 -11.64
N LYS A 35 43.76 14.03 -12.79
CA LYS A 35 42.73 13.01 -13.00
C LYS A 35 43.38 11.69 -13.45
N ILE A 36 43.18 10.64 -12.67
CA ILE A 36 43.66 9.29 -12.95
C ILE A 36 42.62 8.58 -13.82
N PHE A 37 43.00 8.20 -15.03
CA PHE A 37 42.17 7.41 -15.94
C PHE A 37 42.58 5.94 -15.85
N ILE A 38 41.86 5.16 -15.04
CA ILE A 38 42.00 3.70 -15.01
C ILE A 38 41.17 3.15 -16.16
N THR A 39 41.83 2.82 -17.28
CA THR A 39 41.18 2.21 -18.44
C THR A 39 41.25 0.69 -18.32
N GLY A 40 40.08 0.05 -18.25
CA GLY A 40 39.93 -1.39 -18.18
C GLY A 40 38.46 -1.74 -17.93
N ASP A 41 37.97 -2.76 -18.62
CA ASP A 41 36.55 -3.15 -18.66
C ASP A 41 35.93 -3.33 -17.26
N HIS A 42 36.73 -3.77 -16.29
CA HIS A 42 36.29 -3.94 -14.90
C HIS A 42 35.89 -2.63 -14.20
N ASN A 43 36.51 -1.49 -14.54
CA ASN A 43 36.20 -0.22 -13.89
C ASN A 43 34.90 0.39 -14.44
N GLU A 44 34.62 0.17 -15.73
CA GLU A 44 33.36 0.56 -16.37
C GLU A 44 32.17 -0.23 -15.79
N VAL A 45 32.34 -1.54 -15.56
CA VAL A 45 31.35 -2.40 -14.89
C VAL A 45 31.06 -1.96 -13.46
N VAL A 46 32.07 -1.50 -12.70
CA VAL A 46 31.87 -0.99 -11.34
C VAL A 46 31.10 0.34 -11.35
N VAL A 47 31.39 1.23 -12.31
CA VAL A 47 30.69 2.51 -12.44
C VAL A 47 29.23 2.32 -12.91
N SER A 48 28.97 1.39 -13.84
CA SER A 48 27.61 1.08 -14.28
C SER A 48 26.78 0.47 -13.14
N THR A 49 27.34 -0.49 -12.40
CA THR A 49 26.70 -1.11 -11.22
C THR A 49 26.41 -0.07 -10.12
N SER A 50 27.33 0.87 -9.89
CA SER A 50 27.15 1.98 -8.94
C SER A 50 26.02 2.94 -9.34
N ARG A 51 25.83 3.14 -10.66
CA ARG A 51 24.73 3.96 -11.18
C ARG A 51 23.38 3.26 -11.05
N GLU A 52 23.33 1.99 -11.41
CA GLU A 52 22.11 1.17 -11.31
C GLU A 52 21.63 1.06 -9.85
N THR A 53 22.55 0.80 -8.92
CA THR A 53 22.24 0.76 -7.47
C THR A 53 21.72 2.10 -6.96
N LYS A 54 22.25 3.24 -7.45
CA LYS A 54 21.74 4.57 -7.10
C LYS A 54 20.31 4.81 -7.60
N ILE A 55 20.00 4.31 -8.80
CA ILE A 55 18.65 4.41 -9.38
C ILE A 55 17.67 3.54 -8.57
N ALA A 56 18.00 2.27 -8.36
CA ALA A 56 17.19 1.35 -7.57
C ALA A 56 16.95 1.88 -6.14
N LEU A 57 17.97 2.47 -5.51
CA LEU A 57 17.82 3.08 -4.19
C LEU A 57 16.87 4.28 -4.20
N ALA A 58 16.90 5.10 -5.24
CA ALA A 58 15.97 6.23 -5.38
C ALA A 58 14.53 5.77 -5.58
N GLU A 59 14.32 4.70 -6.36
CA GLU A 59 13.02 4.07 -6.56
C GLU A 59 12.47 3.49 -5.25
N ILE A 60 13.26 2.69 -4.54
CA ILE A 60 12.87 2.12 -3.24
C ILE A 60 12.53 3.23 -2.24
N LYS A 61 13.32 4.32 -2.21
CA LYS A 61 13.03 5.47 -1.34
C LYS A 61 11.68 6.10 -1.68
N SER A 62 11.38 6.26 -2.97
CA SER A 62 10.11 6.80 -3.44
C SER A 62 8.92 5.89 -3.07
N GLU A 63 9.06 4.58 -3.23
CA GLU A 63 8.02 3.63 -2.82
C GLU A 63 7.78 3.66 -1.31
N LEU A 64 8.84 3.71 -0.51
CA LEU A 64 8.73 3.77 0.95
C LEU A 64 8.05 5.06 1.42
N GLN A 65 8.33 6.18 0.77
CA GLN A 65 7.64 7.45 1.00
C GLN A 65 6.15 7.35 0.64
N SER A 66 5.82 6.74 -0.50
CA SER A 66 4.44 6.52 -0.93
C SER A 66 3.67 5.63 0.05
N MET A 67 4.28 4.52 0.51
CA MET A 67 3.67 3.64 1.51
C MET A 67 3.42 4.36 2.83
N SER A 68 4.38 5.15 3.30
CA SER A 68 4.23 5.95 4.52
C SER A 68 3.04 6.92 4.41
N GLN A 69 2.92 7.63 3.28
CA GLN A 69 1.80 8.54 3.05
C GLN A 69 0.44 7.83 3.02
N ARG A 70 0.39 6.63 2.41
CA ARG A 70 -0.82 5.80 2.39
C ARG A 70 -1.20 5.33 3.80
N LEU A 71 -0.22 4.93 4.62
CA LEU A 71 -0.46 4.57 6.02
C LEU A 71 -1.03 5.74 6.80
N THR A 72 -0.43 6.93 6.70
CA THR A 72 -0.98 8.13 7.37
C THR A 72 -2.40 8.44 6.90
N THR A 73 -2.71 8.22 5.62
CA THR A 73 -4.07 8.41 5.10
C THR A 73 -5.06 7.40 5.68
N LEU A 74 -4.65 6.14 5.84
CA LEU A 74 -5.47 5.10 6.45
C LEU A 74 -5.68 5.36 7.94
N GLU A 75 -4.62 5.74 8.65
CA GLU A 75 -4.67 6.15 10.07
C GLU A 75 -5.67 7.29 10.26
N ASN A 76 -5.62 8.31 9.41
CA ASN A 76 -6.58 9.42 9.45
C ASN A 76 -8.02 8.98 9.18
N LYS A 77 -8.24 8.03 8.26
CA LYS A 77 -9.58 7.49 7.98
C LYS A 77 -10.12 6.64 9.12
N VAL A 78 -9.26 5.86 9.78
CA VAL A 78 -9.63 5.07 10.96
C VAL A 78 -9.91 6.00 12.15
N ALA A 79 -9.08 7.03 12.34
CA ALA A 79 -9.24 8.02 13.40
C ALA A 79 -10.51 8.88 13.23
N ALA A 80 -10.92 9.17 11.99
CA ALA A 80 -12.16 9.89 11.71
C ALA A 80 -13.43 9.08 12.07
N GLY A 81 -13.29 7.78 12.33
CA GLY A 81 -14.41 6.88 12.61
C GLY A 81 -15.22 6.56 11.35
N TYR A 82 -15.88 5.40 11.37
CA TYR A 82 -16.82 5.00 10.33
C TYR A 82 -18.24 5.29 10.81
N ALA A 83 -18.96 6.17 10.11
CA ALA A 83 -20.37 6.44 10.34
C ALA A 83 -21.21 5.88 9.18
N LEU A 84 -22.36 5.30 9.50
CA LEU A 84 -23.33 4.93 8.48
C LEU A 84 -24.04 6.20 8.00
N LEU A 85 -23.98 6.46 6.69
CA LEU A 85 -24.62 7.62 6.07
C LEU A 85 -25.87 7.18 5.32
N PHE A 86 -27.02 7.74 5.72
CA PHE A 86 -28.32 7.50 5.09
C PHE A 86 -28.80 8.81 4.44
N PRO A 87 -28.40 9.11 3.19
CA PRO A 87 -28.66 10.41 2.56
C PRO A 87 -30.12 10.63 2.14
N ARG A 88 -30.93 9.56 2.08
CA ARG A 88 -32.32 9.65 1.58
C ARG A 88 -33.28 8.99 2.54
N LYS A 89 -34.40 9.67 2.79
CA LYS A 89 -35.56 9.02 3.38
C LYS A 89 -36.10 7.97 2.40
N GLY A 90 -36.25 6.74 2.85
CA GLY A 90 -36.87 5.68 2.07
C GLY A 90 -36.78 4.33 2.77
N THR A 91 -37.31 3.30 2.13
CA THR A 91 -37.24 1.91 2.61
C THR A 91 -36.10 1.11 1.98
N SER A 92 -35.27 1.74 1.14
CA SER A 92 -34.14 1.13 0.45
C SER A 92 -32.78 1.50 1.05
N ASP A 93 -32.75 2.46 1.97
CA ASP A 93 -31.51 2.99 2.58
C ASP A 93 -31.40 2.48 4.03
N TYR A 94 -31.00 1.21 4.17
CA TYR A 94 -30.87 0.55 5.46
C TYR A 94 -29.71 -0.47 5.46
N VAL A 95 -29.22 -0.79 6.65
CA VAL A 95 -28.29 -1.90 6.88
C VAL A 95 -29.02 -2.98 7.66
N ILE A 96 -28.94 -4.23 7.20
CA ILE A 96 -29.56 -5.37 7.87
C ILE A 96 -28.52 -6.44 8.18
N THR A 97 -28.57 -6.97 9.41
CA THR A 97 -27.83 -8.16 9.81
C THR A 97 -28.82 -9.30 10.04
N ARG A 98 -28.61 -10.42 9.36
CA ARG A 98 -29.43 -11.63 9.49
C ARG A 98 -28.74 -12.66 10.39
N GLY A 99 -29.50 -13.60 10.94
CA GLY A 99 -28.96 -14.69 11.78
C GLY A 99 -28.83 -14.35 13.26
N MET A 100 -29.38 -13.21 13.70
CA MET A 100 -29.53 -12.93 15.12
C MET A 100 -30.52 -13.90 15.78
N ARG A 101 -30.19 -14.40 16.96
CA ARG A 101 -31.06 -15.27 17.76
C ARG A 101 -32.24 -14.48 18.35
N SER A 102 -33.29 -15.19 18.74
CA SER A 102 -34.37 -14.62 19.55
C SER A 102 -33.81 -14.03 20.85
N LEU A 103 -34.11 -12.76 21.11
CA LEU A 103 -33.61 -12.03 22.27
C LEU A 103 -34.65 -12.07 23.41
N THR A 104 -34.20 -12.29 24.64
CA THR A 104 -35.02 -12.16 25.87
C THR A 104 -34.76 -10.83 26.58
N ALA A 105 -33.59 -10.24 26.34
CA ALA A 105 -33.18 -8.92 26.82
C ALA A 105 -32.27 -8.27 25.77
N VAL A 106 -32.26 -6.95 25.72
CA VAL A 106 -31.47 -6.18 24.76
C VAL A 106 -31.04 -4.85 25.37
N THR A 107 -29.84 -4.41 25.00
CA THR A 107 -29.34 -3.06 25.28
C THR A 107 -28.78 -2.50 24.00
N VAL A 108 -29.11 -1.25 23.69
CA VAL A 108 -28.71 -0.57 22.45
C VAL A 108 -28.06 0.75 22.81
N CYS A 109 -26.85 0.96 22.28
CA CYS A 109 -26.12 2.22 22.39
C CYS A 109 -25.68 2.63 20.98
N PHE A 110 -25.99 3.86 20.57
CA PHE A 110 -25.55 4.39 19.29
C PHE A 110 -25.42 5.92 19.35
N TRP A 111 -24.62 6.45 18.44
CA TRP A 111 -24.51 7.88 18.18
C TRP A 111 -25.22 8.19 16.87
N MET A 112 -26.02 9.25 16.87
CA MET A 112 -26.72 9.70 15.68
C MET A 112 -26.59 11.21 15.55
N LYS A 113 -26.31 11.66 14.33
CA LYS A 113 -26.42 13.05 13.91
C LYS A 113 -27.35 13.10 12.71
N THR A 114 -28.33 13.98 12.74
CA THR A 114 -29.26 14.19 11.64
C THR A 114 -29.49 15.67 11.41
N ALA A 115 -29.63 16.07 10.16
CA ALA A 115 -30.13 17.39 9.77
C ALA A 115 -31.63 17.35 9.40
N ASP A 116 -32.23 16.16 9.37
CA ASP A 116 -33.66 15.98 9.08
C ASP A 116 -34.51 16.36 10.29
N THR A 117 -35.41 17.31 10.10
CA THR A 117 -36.33 17.84 11.11
C THR A 117 -37.78 17.47 10.82
N GLY A 118 -38.08 16.98 9.61
CA GLY A 118 -39.44 16.86 9.09
C GLY A 118 -40.00 15.45 9.13
N ASN A 119 -39.15 14.43 9.23
CA ASN A 119 -39.59 13.04 9.08
C ASN A 119 -39.51 12.24 10.37
N GLU A 120 -40.37 11.22 10.43
CA GLU A 120 -40.27 10.13 11.39
C GLU A 120 -39.47 9.01 10.72
N GLY A 121 -38.40 8.58 11.37
CA GLY A 121 -37.57 7.47 10.92
C GLY A 121 -37.30 6.48 12.05
N VAL A 122 -36.89 5.28 11.67
CA VAL A 122 -36.62 4.17 12.57
C VAL A 122 -35.11 3.89 12.58
N PRO A 123 -34.34 4.52 13.48
CA PRO A 123 -32.90 4.30 13.57
C PRO A 123 -32.51 2.85 13.88
N LEU A 124 -33.39 2.08 14.53
CA LEU A 124 -33.15 0.68 14.85
C LEU A 124 -34.46 -0.12 14.87
N SER A 125 -34.46 -1.27 14.20
CA SER A 125 -35.54 -2.25 14.28
C SER A 125 -34.98 -3.67 14.42
N TYR A 126 -35.77 -4.53 15.06
CA TYR A 126 -35.50 -5.94 15.19
C TYR A 126 -36.78 -6.73 14.90
N ALA A 127 -36.67 -7.60 13.91
CA ALA A 127 -37.75 -8.45 13.44
C ALA A 127 -37.43 -9.92 13.72
N VAL A 128 -38.42 -10.66 14.17
CA VAL A 128 -38.36 -12.11 14.38
C VAL A 128 -39.26 -12.79 13.35
N SER A 129 -38.77 -13.86 12.73
CA SER A 129 -39.60 -14.64 11.80
C SER A 129 -40.82 -15.21 12.52
N GLY A 130 -42.02 -15.00 11.97
CA GLY A 130 -43.27 -15.39 12.61
C GLY A 130 -43.66 -14.54 13.81
N SER A 131 -43.08 -13.34 13.96
CA SER A 131 -43.52 -12.36 14.97
C SER A 131 -45.03 -12.13 14.87
N SER A 132 -45.67 -12.03 16.04
CA SER A 132 -47.09 -11.73 16.17
C SER A 132 -47.38 -10.22 16.15
N SER A 133 -46.34 -9.39 16.00
CA SER A 133 -46.51 -7.95 15.86
C SER A 133 -47.19 -7.60 14.55
N SER A 134 -48.15 -6.68 14.61
CA SER A 134 -48.90 -6.19 13.45
C SER A 134 -47.99 -5.47 12.44
N TYR A 135 -46.83 -4.99 12.91
CA TYR A 135 -45.84 -4.25 12.11
C TYR A 135 -44.61 -5.09 11.72
N GLY A 136 -44.57 -6.38 12.07
CA GLY A 136 -43.48 -7.31 11.75
C GLY A 136 -42.17 -7.06 12.52
N ASN A 137 -42.13 -6.07 13.42
CA ASN A 137 -41.01 -5.77 14.28
C ASN A 137 -41.36 -6.09 15.74
N GLU A 138 -40.51 -6.87 16.40
CA GLU A 138 -40.66 -7.18 17.82
C GLU A 138 -40.11 -6.06 18.71
N LEU A 139 -39.15 -5.28 18.19
CA LEU A 139 -38.59 -4.11 18.83
C LEU A 139 -38.30 -3.05 17.77
N ALA A 140 -38.70 -1.81 18.02
CA ALA A 140 -38.35 -0.68 17.17
C ALA A 140 -38.09 0.56 18.01
N LEU A 141 -36.98 1.25 17.71
CA LEU A 141 -36.78 2.61 18.17
C LEU A 141 -37.33 3.53 17.07
N PHE A 142 -38.52 4.05 17.29
CA PHE A 142 -39.28 4.83 16.34
C PHE A 142 -39.15 6.32 16.62
N ASP A 143 -39.24 7.13 15.57
CA ASP A 143 -39.17 8.59 15.61
C ASP A 143 -37.91 9.08 16.33
N TYR A 144 -36.79 9.14 15.60
CA TYR A 144 -35.51 9.64 16.14
C TYR A 144 -35.57 11.06 16.72
N ARG A 145 -36.68 11.81 16.56
CA ARG A 145 -36.89 13.12 17.21
C ARG A 145 -37.34 12.98 18.66
N ASN A 146 -38.07 11.90 18.98
CA ASN A 146 -38.69 11.66 20.28
C ASN A 146 -38.28 10.34 20.94
N PHE A 147 -37.53 9.48 20.24
CA PHE A 147 -37.06 8.17 20.67
C PHE A 147 -38.13 7.33 21.36
N LYS A 148 -39.21 7.03 20.62
CA LYS A 148 -40.30 6.17 21.07
C LYS A 148 -39.87 4.71 20.97
N LEU A 149 -39.82 4.01 22.09
CA LEU A 149 -39.50 2.59 22.11
C LEU A 149 -40.77 1.76 21.93
N TRP A 150 -40.78 0.87 20.94
CA TRP A 150 -41.85 -0.09 20.70
C TRP A 150 -41.34 -1.49 21.02
N VAL A 151 -42.13 -2.26 21.77
CA VAL A 151 -41.89 -3.68 22.05
C VAL A 151 -43.17 -4.44 21.74
N GLY A 152 -43.13 -5.29 20.71
CA GLY A 152 -44.31 -5.81 20.03
C GLY A 152 -45.18 -4.66 19.50
N ASP A 153 -46.49 -4.74 19.72
CA ASP A 153 -47.46 -3.73 19.29
C ASP A 153 -47.72 -2.62 20.32
N LYS A 154 -46.84 -2.48 21.33
CA LYS A 154 -47.02 -1.51 22.41
C LYS A 154 -45.88 -0.51 22.43
N ASP A 155 -46.24 0.77 22.50
CA ASP A 155 -45.30 1.80 22.88
C ASP A 155 -44.95 1.64 24.36
N ARG A 156 -43.67 1.79 24.66
CA ARG A 156 -43.15 1.85 26.01
C ARG A 156 -42.58 3.24 26.19
N TYR A 157 -43.04 3.91 27.23
CA TYR A 157 -42.50 5.20 27.62
C TYR A 157 -40.98 5.08 27.80
N SER A 158 -40.19 5.85 27.04
CA SER A 158 -38.79 6.05 27.35
C SER A 158 -38.73 7.22 28.33
N ASP A 159 -38.19 6.97 29.53
CA ASP A 159 -37.75 8.03 30.42
C ASP A 159 -36.61 8.74 29.69
N SER A 160 -36.98 9.75 28.91
CA SER A 160 -36.06 10.54 28.12
C SER A 160 -35.32 11.49 29.06
N ASN A 161 -34.32 10.97 29.77
CA ASN A 161 -33.20 11.81 30.15
C ASN A 161 -32.60 12.31 28.84
N LYS A 162 -33.01 13.52 28.44
CA LYS A 162 -32.45 14.27 27.34
C LYS A 162 -30.95 14.34 27.58
N ALA A 163 -30.21 13.45 26.94
CA ALA A 163 -28.76 13.46 26.99
C ALA A 163 -28.34 14.82 26.44
N ASN A 164 -27.79 15.62 27.34
CA ASN A 164 -27.43 17.01 27.13
C ASN A 164 -26.69 17.17 25.80
N LEU A 165 -27.05 18.22 25.05
CA LEU A 165 -26.22 18.72 23.98
C LEU A 165 -24.80 18.95 24.53
N ALA A 166 -23.85 18.11 24.12
CA ALA A 166 -22.46 18.49 24.14
C ALA A 166 -22.18 19.18 22.81
N VAL A 167 -21.96 20.49 22.93
CA VAL A 167 -21.47 21.44 21.93
C VAL A 167 -20.17 20.93 21.29
#